data_AF-A0A7K8PAQ7-F1
#
_entry.id   AF-A0A7K8PAQ7-F1
#
_cell.length_a   1.000
_cell.length_b   1.000
_cell.length_c   1.000
_cell.angle_alpha   90.00
_cell.angle_beta   90.00
_cell.angle_gamma   90.00
#
_symmetry.space_group_name_H-M   'P 1'
#
loop_
_entity.id
_entity.type
_entity.pdbx_description
1 polymer ?
#
loop_
_entity_poly.entity_id
_entity_poly.type
_entity_poly.pdbx_seq_one_letter_code
_entity_poly.pdbx_strand_id
1 'polypeptide(L)'
;MMGTLLGWGWLLLPVCQALVVPKKVSGRAGEMVSLRCWYPRGYEGYKKYWCWGASSDACCKVVETVGEEVPQQHGQVSIQDSHISCVVLLTAEYLSEVDAGSYWCGVERMGRDLMEPVTVRVVPG
;
A
#
# COMPACT_ATOMS: atom_id res chain seq x y z
N MET A 1 -22.81 11.21 48.07
CA MET A 1 -23.23 11.66 46.72
C MET A 1 -22.07 12.44 46.09
N MET A 2 -22.01 12.47 44.76
CA MET A 2 -20.89 12.86 43.88
C MET A 2 -19.90 11.72 43.60
N GLY A 3 -20.36 10.78 42.77
CA GLY A 3 -19.47 9.92 41.99
C GLY A 3 -19.12 10.63 40.68
N THR A 4 -17.84 10.61 40.33
CA THR A 4 -17.34 10.94 38.99
C THR A 4 -16.66 9.70 38.44
N LEU A 5 -17.44 8.88 37.74
CA LEU A 5 -16.95 8.04 36.66
C LEU A 5 -16.93 8.93 35.41
N LEU A 6 -15.80 8.98 34.67
CA LEU A 6 -15.58 9.47 33.29
C LEU A 6 -14.08 9.89 33.21
N GLY A 7 -13.18 9.30 32.43
CA GLY A 7 -13.31 8.24 31.46
C GLY A 7 -12.04 7.38 31.44
N TRP A 8 -12.27 6.07 31.40
CA TRP A 8 -11.32 5.12 30.87
C TRP A 8 -11.31 5.27 29.35
N GLY A 9 -10.11 5.25 28.78
CA GLY A 9 -9.92 5.28 27.33
C GLY A 9 -9.37 6.61 26.85
N TRP A 10 -8.09 6.84 27.10
CA TRP A 10 -7.27 7.20 25.94
C TRP A 10 -7.40 6.04 24.94
N LEU A 11 -8.45 6.12 24.11
CA LEU A 11 -8.41 5.58 22.77
C LEU A 11 -7.20 6.27 22.14
N LEU A 12 -6.04 5.63 22.24
CA LEU A 12 -5.03 5.75 21.22
C LEU A 12 -5.72 5.22 19.97
N LEU A 13 -6.52 6.07 19.30
CA LEU A 13 -6.68 5.91 17.87
C LEU A 13 -5.25 5.95 17.37
N PRO A 14 -4.69 4.83 16.85
CA PRO A 14 -3.39 4.89 16.25
C PRO A 14 -3.60 5.83 15.08
N VAL A 15 -3.18 7.08 15.29
CA VAL A 15 -3.24 8.09 14.26
C VAL A 15 -2.49 7.47 13.10
N CYS A 16 -3.15 7.40 11.94
CA CYS A 16 -2.56 6.98 10.68
C CYS A 16 -1.43 7.98 10.38
N GLN A 17 -0.25 7.79 10.98
CA GLN A 17 0.86 8.76 10.96
C GLN A 17 1.96 8.35 9.98
N ALA A 18 2.02 7.07 9.61
CA ALA A 18 3.07 6.54 8.76
C ALA A 18 2.47 5.74 7.62
N LEU A 19 3.22 5.67 6.53
CA LEU A 19 3.01 4.66 5.51
C LEU A 19 3.41 3.31 6.11
N VAL A 20 2.49 2.35 6.13
CA VAL A 20 2.73 1.01 6.67
C VAL A 20 2.46 0.00 5.58
N VAL A 21 3.42 -0.90 5.35
CA VAL A 21 3.35 -1.93 4.33
C VAL A 21 3.83 -3.27 4.89
N PRO A 22 3.37 -4.41 4.34
CA PRO A 22 4.00 -5.70 4.65
C PRO A 22 5.43 -5.71 4.12
N LYS A 23 6.42 -6.02 4.97
CA LYS A 23 7.83 -6.11 4.55
C LYS A 23 8.06 -7.14 3.44
N LYS A 24 7.25 -8.20 3.43
CA LYS A 24 7.33 -9.30 2.49
C LYS A 24 5.93 -9.86 2.22
N VAL A 25 5.67 -10.16 0.96
CA VAL A 25 4.48 -10.89 0.51
C VAL A 25 4.94 -12.13 -0.27
N SER A 26 4.19 -13.21 -0.19
CA SER A 26 4.53 -14.46 -0.88
C SER A 26 3.29 -15.12 -1.46
N GLY A 27 3.42 -15.67 -2.66
CA GLY A 27 2.39 -16.49 -3.32
C GLY A 27 3.05 -17.54 -4.21
N ARG A 28 2.28 -18.50 -4.70
CA ARG A 28 2.77 -19.46 -5.71
C ARG A 28 2.57 -18.92 -7.11
N ALA A 29 3.36 -19.44 -8.05
CA ALA A 29 3.17 -19.14 -9.46
C ALA A 29 1.73 -19.51 -9.91
N GLY A 30 1.09 -18.61 -10.66
CA GLY A 30 -0.29 -18.71 -11.12
C GLY A 30 -1.36 -18.29 -10.11
N GLU A 31 -1.00 -18.00 -8.86
CA GLU A 31 -1.96 -17.55 -7.84
C GLU A 31 -2.18 -16.04 -7.86
N MET A 32 -3.36 -15.63 -7.38
CA MET A 32 -3.66 -14.24 -7.05
C MET A 32 -3.07 -13.88 -5.69
N VAL A 33 -2.40 -12.73 -5.62
CA VAL A 33 -1.89 -12.16 -4.37
C VAL A 33 -2.37 -10.74 -4.24
N SER A 34 -2.82 -10.39 -3.03
CA SER A 34 -3.15 -9.02 -2.67
C SER A 34 -2.32 -8.54 -1.48
N LEU A 35 -2.03 -7.24 -1.46
CA LEU A 35 -1.38 -6.58 -0.34
C LEU A 35 -2.02 -5.23 -0.05
N ARG A 36 -1.93 -4.79 1.19
CA ARG A 36 -2.48 -3.52 1.66
C ARG A 36 -1.35 -2.58 2.07
N CYS A 37 -1.45 -1.33 1.63
CA CYS A 37 -0.60 -0.25 2.09
C CYS A 37 -1.46 0.80 2.80
N TRP A 38 -1.21 1.00 4.09
CA TRP A 38 -1.87 2.04 4.87
C TRP A 38 -1.10 3.34 4.73
N TYR A 39 -1.77 4.45 4.48
CA TYR A 39 -1.13 5.76 4.35
C TYR A 39 -1.65 6.76 5.40
N PRO A 40 -0.89 7.83 5.70
CA PRO A 40 -1.31 8.80 6.69
C PRO A 40 -2.55 9.59 6.26
N ARG A 41 -3.36 10.04 7.24
CA ARG A 41 -4.48 10.97 6.98
C ARG A 41 -3.97 12.25 6.32
N GLY A 42 -4.77 12.83 5.44
CA GLY A 42 -4.42 14.04 4.66
C GLY A 42 -3.82 13.74 3.29
N TYR A 43 -3.56 12.47 2.97
CA TYR A 43 -3.06 12.03 1.67
C TYR A 43 -4.13 11.40 0.78
N GLU A 44 -5.41 11.43 1.15
CA GLU A 44 -6.50 10.80 0.41
C GLU A 44 -6.47 11.19 -1.08
N GLY A 45 -6.51 12.48 -1.40
CA GLY A 45 -6.50 12.97 -2.80
C GLY A 45 -5.15 12.91 -3.53
N TYR A 46 -4.10 12.33 -2.93
CA TYR A 46 -2.79 12.22 -3.58
C TYR A 46 -2.70 10.93 -4.38
N LYS A 47 -1.93 10.95 -5.48
CA LYS A 47 -1.67 9.74 -6.24
C LYS A 47 -0.92 8.71 -5.40
N LYS A 48 -1.35 7.46 -5.49
CA LYS A 48 -0.70 6.30 -4.87
C LYS A 48 -0.18 5.42 -5.97
N TYR A 49 0.93 4.72 -5.75
CA TYR A 49 1.50 3.89 -6.80
C TYR A 49 2.23 2.68 -6.25
N TRP A 50 2.35 1.67 -7.12
CA TRP A 50 3.18 0.51 -6.93
C TRP A 50 4.39 0.60 -7.85
N CYS A 51 5.59 0.58 -7.29
CA CYS A 51 6.82 0.83 -8.01
C CYS A 51 7.74 -0.38 -7.93
N TRP A 52 8.32 -0.79 -9.06
CA TRP A 52 9.29 -1.90 -9.11
C TRP A 52 10.71 -1.37 -9.19
N GLY A 53 11.60 -1.88 -8.34
CA GLY A 53 13.01 -1.53 -8.36
C GLY A 53 13.70 -1.64 -7.00
N ALA A 54 15.01 -1.85 -7.03
CA ALA A 54 15.83 -1.97 -5.81
C ALA A 54 16.07 -0.63 -5.09
N SER A 55 15.90 0.50 -5.78
CA SER A 55 16.10 1.85 -5.25
C SER A 55 14.81 2.65 -5.35
N SER A 56 14.45 3.40 -4.29
CA SER A 56 13.29 4.29 -4.29
C SER A 56 13.41 5.41 -5.33
N ASP A 57 14.63 5.89 -5.58
CA ASP A 57 14.86 7.07 -6.43
C ASP A 57 14.78 6.77 -7.94
N ALA A 58 14.82 5.49 -8.31
CA ALA A 58 14.91 5.03 -9.70
C ALA A 58 13.96 3.87 -10.02
N CYS A 59 12.97 3.63 -9.16
CA CYS A 59 11.99 2.58 -9.42
C CYS A 59 11.07 2.95 -10.59
N CYS A 60 10.51 1.95 -11.26
CA CYS A 60 9.54 2.13 -12.34
C CYS A 60 8.13 1.94 -11.79
N LYS A 61 7.26 2.96 -11.92
CA LYS A 61 5.84 2.85 -11.55
C LYS A 61 5.17 1.77 -12.42
N VAL A 62 4.67 0.72 -11.78
CA VAL A 62 3.96 -0.40 -12.41
C VAL A 62 2.50 -0.04 -12.64
N VAL A 63 1.85 0.56 -11.63
CA VAL A 63 0.49 1.05 -11.68
C VAL A 63 0.35 2.21 -10.69
N GLU A 64 -0.49 3.20 -11.00
CA GLU A 64 -0.78 4.34 -10.13
C GLU A 64 -2.26 4.69 -10.11
N THR A 65 -2.73 5.29 -9.03
CA THR A 65 -4.06 5.89 -8.93
C THR A 65 -4.07 7.30 -9.52
N VAL A 66 -5.26 7.83 -9.78
CA VAL A 66 -5.47 9.20 -10.27
C VAL A 66 -5.72 10.22 -9.15
N GLY A 67 -5.60 9.81 -7.88
CA GLY A 67 -5.97 10.62 -6.71
C GLY A 67 -7.47 10.58 -6.35
N GLU A 68 -8.20 9.65 -6.97
CA GLU A 68 -9.62 9.38 -6.71
C GLU A 68 -9.82 7.88 -6.42
N GLU A 69 -10.94 7.51 -5.80
CA GLU A 69 -11.32 6.11 -5.49
C GLU A 69 -11.82 5.35 -6.75
N VAL A 70 -11.09 5.49 -7.86
CA VAL A 70 -11.35 4.81 -9.13
C VAL A 70 -10.26 3.76 -9.36
N PRO A 71 -10.59 2.45 -9.41
CA PRO A 71 -9.61 1.40 -9.63
C PRO A 71 -8.81 1.63 -10.92
N GLN A 72 -7.49 1.45 -10.84
CA GLN A 72 -6.59 1.49 -11.99
C GLN A 72 -5.94 0.12 -12.17
N GLN A 73 -5.60 -0.22 -13.41
CA GLN A 73 -5.01 -1.51 -13.73
C GLN A 73 -3.99 -1.35 -14.85
N HIS A 74 -2.87 -2.04 -14.73
CA HIS A 74 -1.88 -2.19 -15.78
C HIS A 74 -1.44 -3.65 -15.86
N GLY A 75 -1.71 -4.28 -17.00
CA GLY A 75 -1.54 -5.72 -17.15
C GLY A 75 -2.39 -6.49 -16.13
N GLN A 76 -1.74 -7.32 -15.33
CA GLN A 76 -2.38 -8.17 -14.31
C GLN A 76 -2.33 -7.56 -12.91
N VAL A 77 -1.82 -6.32 -12.77
CA VAL A 77 -1.71 -5.62 -11.49
C VAL A 77 -2.75 -4.51 -11.43
N SER A 78 -3.60 -4.55 -10.41
CA SER A 78 -4.57 -3.50 -10.10
C SER A 78 -4.27 -2.80 -8.79
N ILE A 79 -4.68 -1.54 -8.72
CA ILE A 79 -4.55 -0.68 -7.55
C ILE A 79 -5.89 0.03 -7.29
N GLN A 80 -6.32 -0.01 -6.03
CA GLN A 80 -7.55 0.63 -5.59
C GLN A 80 -7.28 1.40 -4.30
N ASP A 81 -7.66 2.69 -4.27
CA ASP A 81 -7.59 3.52 -3.07
C ASP A 81 -8.92 3.48 -2.31
N SER A 82 -8.83 3.47 -0.98
CA SER A 82 -9.94 3.70 -0.07
C SER A 82 -9.60 4.86 0.87
N HIS A 83 -10.20 6.02 0.63
CA HIS A 83 -10.00 7.25 1.39
C HIS A 83 -10.56 7.15 2.80
N ILE A 84 -11.68 6.43 2.97
CA ILE A 84 -12.29 6.21 4.30
C ILE A 84 -11.34 5.43 5.20
N SER A 85 -10.69 4.40 4.66
CA SER A 85 -9.80 3.52 5.45
C SER A 85 -8.33 3.95 5.41
N CYS A 86 -7.95 4.90 4.54
CA CYS A 86 -6.58 5.25 4.22
C CYS A 86 -5.74 4.05 3.78
N VAL A 87 -6.32 3.19 2.92
CA VAL A 87 -5.67 1.97 2.46
C VAL A 87 -5.68 1.90 0.95
N VAL A 88 -4.51 1.61 0.39
CA VAL A 88 -4.36 1.15 -0.98
C VAL A 88 -4.37 -0.36 -1.00
N LEU A 89 -5.26 -0.96 -1.78
CA LEU A 89 -5.27 -2.37 -2.08
C LEU A 89 -4.58 -2.59 -3.43
N LEU A 90 -3.54 -3.41 -3.42
CA LEU A 90 -2.83 -3.87 -4.60
C LEU A 90 -3.14 -5.35 -4.82
N THR A 91 -3.46 -5.72 -6.05
CA THR A 91 -3.76 -7.12 -6.42
C THR A 91 -3.03 -7.49 -7.69
N ALA A 92 -2.33 -8.62 -7.68
CA ALA A 92 -1.75 -9.27 -8.84
C ALA A 92 -2.48 -10.59 -9.09
N GLU A 93 -3.10 -10.76 -10.25
CA GLU A 93 -4.01 -11.91 -10.51
C GLU A 93 -3.32 -13.22 -10.85
N TYR A 94 -2.20 -13.18 -11.58
CA TYR A 94 -1.45 -14.38 -11.99
C TYR A 94 0.04 -14.18 -11.72
N LEU A 95 0.43 -14.36 -10.46
CA LEU A 95 1.80 -14.15 -10.05
C LEU A 95 2.75 -15.08 -10.80
N SER A 96 3.82 -14.57 -11.37
CA SER A 96 4.83 -15.36 -12.10
C SER A 96 6.21 -15.18 -11.47
N GLU A 97 7.15 -16.09 -11.75
CA GLU A 97 8.49 -16.00 -11.15
C GLU A 97 9.22 -14.69 -11.50
N VAL A 98 8.89 -14.05 -12.63
CA VAL A 98 9.46 -12.76 -13.02
C VAL A 98 8.92 -11.57 -12.21
N ASP A 99 7.80 -11.76 -11.51
CA ASP A 99 7.23 -10.77 -10.58
C ASP A 99 7.90 -10.81 -9.20
N ALA A 100 8.82 -11.75 -8.96
CA ALA A 100 9.62 -11.75 -7.74
C ALA A 100 10.59 -10.56 -7.73
N GLY A 101 10.66 -9.83 -6.62
CA GLY A 101 11.57 -8.70 -6.54
C GLY A 101 11.33 -7.72 -5.42
N SER A 102 12.02 -6.58 -5.54
CA SER A 102 11.88 -5.44 -4.63
C SER A 102 10.93 -4.42 -5.24
N TYR A 103 9.93 -4.04 -4.46
CA TYR A 103 8.92 -3.07 -4.83
C TYR A 103 8.78 -2.03 -3.74
N TRP A 104 8.01 -0.99 -4.05
CA TRP A 104 7.66 0.10 -3.14
C TRP A 104 6.20 0.42 -3.29
N CYS A 105 5.53 0.59 -2.16
CA CYS A 105 4.26 1.30 -2.14
C CYS A 105 4.54 2.77 -1.90
N GLY A 106 4.01 3.65 -2.73
CA GLY A 106 4.33 5.07 -2.72
C GLY A 106 3.10 5.97 -2.65
N VAL A 107 3.26 7.12 -2.00
CA VAL A 107 2.35 8.26 -2.03
C VAL A 107 3.12 9.42 -2.63
N GLU A 108 2.67 9.88 -3.80
CA GLU A 108 3.26 11.03 -4.48
C GLU A 108 2.99 12.30 -3.68
N ARG A 109 4.00 13.12 -3.39
CA ARG A 109 3.80 14.42 -2.72
C ARG A 109 4.86 15.42 -3.13
N MET A 110 4.62 16.70 -2.80
CA MET A 110 5.64 17.73 -2.98
C MET A 110 6.92 17.38 -2.21
N GLY A 111 8.05 17.36 -2.93
CA GLY A 111 9.35 16.99 -2.38
C GLY A 111 9.66 15.50 -2.56
N ARG A 112 10.07 14.82 -1.48
CA ARG A 112 10.30 13.37 -1.51
C ARG A 112 9.03 12.62 -1.18
N ASP A 113 8.66 11.67 -2.02
CA ASP A 113 7.51 10.80 -1.82
C ASP A 113 7.58 10.03 -0.48
N LEU A 114 6.42 9.66 0.06
CA LEU A 114 6.34 8.69 1.13
C LEU A 114 6.37 7.31 0.49
N MET A 115 7.40 6.51 0.78
CA MET A 115 7.54 5.19 0.17
C MET A 115 8.05 4.20 1.21
N GLU A 116 7.51 2.99 1.19
CA GLU A 116 7.99 1.89 2.02
C GLU A 116 8.24 0.63 1.17
N PRO A 117 9.34 -0.10 1.43
CA PRO A 117 9.75 -1.22 0.60
C PRO A 117 8.95 -2.48 0.92
N VAL A 118 8.71 -3.27 -0.13
CA VAL A 118 8.05 -4.57 -0.07
C VAL A 118 8.82 -5.58 -0.89
N THR A 119 9.15 -6.73 -0.31
CA THR A 119 9.70 -7.86 -1.07
C THR A 119 8.59 -8.78 -1.53
N VAL A 120 8.44 -8.97 -2.84
CA VAL A 120 7.57 -10.00 -3.41
C VAL A 120 8.39 -11.27 -3.62
N ARG A 121 7.92 -12.39 -3.06
CA ARG A 121 8.49 -13.71 -3.35
C ARG A 121 7.48 -14.59 -4.03
N VAL A 122 7.94 -15.33 -5.02
CA VAL A 122 7.12 -16.28 -5.77
C VAL A 122 7.70 -17.66 -5.54
N VAL A 123 6.85 -18.60 -5.15
CA VAL A 123 7.22 -20.01 -5.01
C VAL A 123 6.80 -20.72 -6.30
N PRO A 124 7.69 -21.49 -6.94
CA PRO A 124 7.32 -22.30 -8.10
C PRO A 124 6.13 -23.22 -7.80
N GLY A 125 5.33 -23.48 -8.84
CA GLY A 125 4.16 -24.38 -8.79
C GLY A 125 4.55 -25.84 -8.62
#